data_AF-A0A4R2F4B3-F1
#
_entry.id   AF-A0A4R2F4B3-F1
#
_cell.length_a   1.000
_cell.length_b   1.000
_cell.length_c   1.000
_cell.angle_alpha   90.00
_cell.angle_beta   90.00
_cell.angle_gamma   90.00
#
_symmetry.space_group_name_H-M   'P 1'
#
loop_
_entity.id
_entity.type
_entity.pdbx_description
1 polymer ?
#
loop_
_entity_poly.entity_id
_entity_poly.type
_entity_poly.pdbx_seq_one_letter_code
_entity_poly.pdbx_strand_id
1 'polypeptide(L)'
;MSHHTHHHDHESLSLEQRLQVLLPHWHSHNQEHIVQLQQWQQQAVALELLELSESLDQAVYNMQCAGEQLQQALALLTDHNTKTL
;
A
#
# COMPACT_ATOMS: atom_id res chain seq x y z
N MET A 1 -5.10 -44.65 -22.51
CA MET A 1 -4.66 -43.25 -22.38
C MET A 1 -5.62 -42.58 -21.41
N SER A 2 -5.25 -42.50 -20.13
CA SER A 2 -6.07 -41.85 -19.10
C SER A 2 -5.63 -40.40 -18.99
N HIS A 3 -6.43 -39.49 -19.52
CA HIS A 3 -6.30 -38.07 -19.22
C HIS A 3 -6.84 -37.85 -17.80
N HIS A 4 -5.93 -37.85 -16.82
CA HIS A 4 -6.23 -37.30 -15.50
C HIS A 4 -6.00 -35.80 -15.56
N THR A 5 -7.07 -35.06 -15.80
CA THR A 5 -7.16 -33.63 -15.54
C THR A 5 -7.13 -33.45 -14.02
N HIS A 6 -5.96 -33.12 -13.45
CA HIS A 6 -5.92 -32.55 -12.11
C HIS A 6 -6.42 -31.12 -12.20
N HIS A 7 -7.71 -30.93 -11.87
CA HIS A 7 -8.29 -29.64 -11.59
C HIS A 7 -7.72 -29.19 -10.24
N HIS A 8 -6.74 -28.28 -10.27
CA HIS A 8 -6.42 -27.51 -9.08
C HIS A 8 -7.52 -26.46 -8.94
N ASP A 9 -8.57 -26.81 -8.18
CA ASP A 9 -9.46 -25.84 -7.56
C ASP A 9 -8.67 -25.08 -6.49
N HIS A 10 -7.81 -24.16 -6.93
CA HIS A 10 -7.32 -23.10 -6.08
C HIS A 10 -8.44 -22.05 -6.07
N GLU A 11 -9.33 -22.12 -5.08
CA GLU A 11 -10.28 -21.04 -4.83
C GLU A 11 -9.48 -19.74 -4.65
N SER A 12 -9.45 -18.94 -5.70
CA SER A 12 -8.81 -17.64 -5.67
C SER A 12 -9.63 -16.74 -4.75
N LEU A 13 -8.98 -16.12 -3.76
CA LEU A 13 -9.60 -15.14 -2.86
C LEU A 13 -10.47 -14.16 -3.65
N SER A 14 -11.66 -13.84 -3.12
CA SER A 14 -12.50 -12.76 -3.65
C SER A 14 -11.72 -11.45 -3.64
N LEU A 15 -12.15 -10.48 -4.45
CA LEU A 15 -11.51 -9.17 -4.46
C LEU A 15 -11.54 -8.52 -3.07
N GLU A 16 -12.67 -8.60 -2.34
CA GLU A 16 -12.76 -8.00 -1.01
C GLU A 16 -11.80 -8.67 -0.03
N GLN A 17 -11.74 -10.01 -0.01
CA GLN A 17 -10.82 -10.77 0.84
C GLN A 17 -9.36 -10.41 0.54
N ARG A 18 -9.03 -10.25 -0.74
CA ARG A 18 -7.68 -9.86 -1.15
C ARG A 18 -7.35 -8.44 -0.70
N LEU A 19 -8.27 -7.49 -0.85
CA LEU A 19 -8.05 -6.10 -0.46
C LEU A 19 -7.97 -5.91 1.06
N GLN A 20 -8.72 -6.70 1.85
CA GLN A 20 -8.60 -6.70 3.32
C GLN A 20 -7.19 -7.07 3.80
N VAL A 21 -6.46 -7.90 3.04
CA VAL A 21 -5.07 -8.28 3.36
C VAL A 21 -4.07 -7.26 2.79
N LEU A 22 -4.26 -6.84 1.53
CA LEU A 22 -3.26 -6.04 0.83
C LEU A 22 -3.26 -4.56 1.24
N LEU A 23 -4.42 -3.95 1.53
CA LEU A 23 -4.48 -2.52 1.90
C LEU A 23 -3.69 -2.21 3.19
N PRO A 24 -3.83 -2.97 4.30
CA PRO A 24 -2.99 -2.78 5.48
C PRO A 24 -1.50 -3.01 5.18
N HIS A 25 -1.18 -4.04 4.39
CA HIS A 25 0.20 -4.38 4.04
C HIS A 25 0.87 -3.25 3.25
N TRP A 26 0.21 -2.74 2.21
CA TRP A 26 0.72 -1.62 1.41
C TRP A 26 0.81 -0.33 2.21
N HIS A 27 -0.13 -0.06 3.11
CA HIS A 27 -0.04 1.09 4.02
C HIS A 27 1.20 0.99 4.92
N SER A 28 1.44 -0.17 5.54
CA SER A 28 2.64 -0.42 6.35
C SER A 28 3.93 -0.24 5.54
N HIS A 29 3.99 -0.84 4.35
CA HIS A 29 5.17 -0.74 3.49
C HIS A 29 5.42 0.70 3.01
N ASN A 30 4.36 1.45 2.73
CA ASN A 30 4.44 2.86 2.38
C ASN A 30 5.00 3.71 3.54
N GLN A 31 4.67 3.40 4.79
CA GLN A 31 5.26 4.05 5.96
C GLN A 31 6.77 3.80 6.09
N GLU A 32 7.24 2.57 5.81
CA GLU A 32 8.67 2.24 5.80
C GLU A 32 9.44 3.10 4.78
N HIS A 33 8.88 3.24 3.57
CA HIS A 33 9.47 4.09 2.53
C HIS A 33 9.46 5.57 2.89
N ILE A 34 8.39 6.07 3.52
CA ILE A 34 8.33 7.46 4.00
C ILE A 34 9.50 7.75 4.95
N VAL A 35 9.74 6.87 5.91
CA VAL A 35 10.85 7.04 6.87
C VAL A 35 12.20 7.07 6.15
N GLN A 36 12.41 6.17 5.19
CA GLN A 36 13.66 6.14 4.42
C GLN A 36 13.85 7.38 3.54
N LEU A 37 12.79 7.83 2.86
CA LEU A 37 12.83 9.03 2.02
C LEU A 37 13.07 10.28 2.85
N GLN A 38 12.50 10.39 4.06
CA GLN A 38 12.78 11.48 4.98
C GLN A 38 14.25 11.51 5.41
N GLN A 39 14.86 10.35 5.67
CA GLN A 39 16.30 10.27 5.98
C GLN A 39 17.16 10.74 4.80
N TRP A 40 16.82 10.34 3.58
CA TRP A 40 17.55 10.79 2.38
C TRP A 40 17.32 12.27 2.08
N GLN A 41 16.11 12.78 2.33
CA GLN A 41 15.79 14.19 2.20
C GLN A 41 16.69 15.03 3.12
N GLN A 42 16.86 14.62 4.37
CA GLN A 42 17.75 15.29 5.33
C GLN A 42 19.22 15.25 4.88
N GLN A 43 19.67 14.12 4.32
CA GLN A 43 21.01 14.01 3.75
C GLN A 43 21.18 14.91 2.52
N ALA A 44 20.18 15.01 1.65
CA ALA A 44 20.20 15.91 0.49
C ALA A 44 20.29 17.38 0.91
N VAL A 45 19.57 17.79 1.98
CA VAL A 45 19.71 19.13 2.57
C VAL A 45 21.14 19.36 3.08
N ALA A 46 21.72 18.41 3.80
CA ALA A 46 23.08 18.52 4.34
C ALA A 46 24.17 18.59 3.24
N LEU A 47 23.88 18.08 2.04
CA LEU A 47 24.74 18.13 0.86
C LEU A 47 24.41 19.32 -0.07
N GLU A 48 23.53 20.24 0.35
CA GLU A 48 23.09 21.39 -0.45
C GLU A 48 22.42 21.01 -1.79
N LEU A 49 21.89 19.78 -1.90
CA LEU A 49 21.16 19.28 -3.07
C LEU A 49 19.68 19.66 -2.97
N LEU A 50 19.39 20.97 -3.00
CA LEU A 50 18.09 21.53 -2.64
C LEU A 50 16.93 21.00 -3.52
N GLU A 51 17.08 21.00 -4.85
CA GLU A 51 16.03 20.51 -5.77
C GLU A 51 15.70 19.02 -5.55
N LEU A 52 16.72 18.22 -5.23
CA LEU A 52 16.53 16.81 -4.90
C LEU A 52 15.78 16.67 -3.56
N SER A 53 16.15 17.48 -2.56
CA SER A 53 15.48 17.46 -1.26
C SER A 53 13.99 17.86 -1.37
N GLU A 54 13.66 18.83 -2.21
CA GLU A 54 12.27 19.23 -2.50
C GLU A 54 11.49 18.11 -3.19
N SER A 55 12.14 17.44 -4.15
CA SER A 55 11.53 16.30 -4.85
C SER A 55 11.25 15.13 -3.90
N LEU A 56 12.15 14.86 -2.95
CA LEU A 56 11.97 13.82 -1.93
C LEU A 56 10.87 14.19 -0.93
N ASP A 57 10.80 15.46 -0.51
CA ASP A 57 9.73 15.95 0.36
C ASP A 57 8.35 15.82 -0.30
N GLN A 58 8.25 16.18 -1.58
CA GLN A 58 7.01 16.00 -2.35
C GLN A 58 6.63 14.53 -2.50
N ALA A 59 7.60 13.63 -2.67
CA ALA A 59 7.35 12.19 -2.70
C ALA A 59 6.80 11.69 -1.35
N VAL A 60 7.39 12.13 -0.23
CA VAL A 60 6.91 11.83 1.12
C VAL A 60 5.47 12.28 1.31
N TYR A 61 5.15 13.52 0.93
CA TYR A 61 3.79 14.06 1.02
C TYR A 61 2.79 13.20 0.22
N ASN A 62 3.11 12.90 -1.05
CA ASN A 62 2.23 12.10 -1.90
C ASN A 62 2.00 10.69 -1.34
N MET A 63 3.03 10.08 -0.76
CA MET A 63 2.94 8.79 -0.10
C MET A 63 2.08 8.85 1.16
N GLN A 64 2.16 9.92 1.96
CA GLN A 64 1.27 10.09 3.12
C GLN A 64 -0.19 10.17 2.69
N CYS A 65 -0.51 10.99 1.68
CA CYS A 65 -1.87 11.08 1.13
C CYS A 65 -2.36 9.74 0.58
N ALA A 66 -1.52 9.00 -0.14
CA ALA A 66 -1.86 7.66 -0.62
C ALA A 66 -2.13 6.72 0.57
N GLY A 67 -1.33 6.78 1.62
CA GLY A 67 -1.50 6.00 2.85
C GLY A 67 -2.86 6.24 3.52
N GLU A 68 -3.30 7.49 3.63
CA GLU A 68 -4.62 7.87 4.15
C GLU A 68 -5.76 7.32 3.28
N GLN A 69 -5.61 7.40 1.95
CA GLN A 69 -6.59 6.87 1.00
C GLN A 69 -6.70 5.34 1.09
N LEU A 70 -5.60 4.62 1.31
CA LEU A 70 -5.62 3.16 1.53
C LEU A 70 -6.38 2.79 2.80
N GLN A 71 -6.18 3.54 3.89
CA GLN A 71 -6.93 3.34 5.14
C GLN A 71 -8.42 3.64 4.95
N GLN A 72 -8.75 4.70 4.23
CA GLN A 72 -10.15 5.03 3.92
C GLN A 72 -10.80 3.93 3.07
N ALA A 73 -10.10 3.37 2.09
CA ALA A 73 -10.60 2.26 1.29
C ALA A 73 -10.86 1.00 2.15
N LEU A 74 -9.97 0.70 3.10
CA LEU A 74 -10.16 -0.40 4.05
C LEU A 74 -11.37 -0.20 4.96
N ALA A 75 -11.58 1.04 5.44
CA ALA A 75 -12.75 1.38 6.25
C ALA A 75 -14.06 1.14 5.49
N LEU A 76 -14.11 1.55 4.21
CA LEU A 76 -15.29 1.32 3.36
C LEU A 76 -15.59 -0.18 3.17
N LEU A 77 -14.55 -1.01 2.99
CA LEU A 77 -14.72 -2.48 2.90
C LEU A 77 -15.28 -3.08 4.19
N THR A 78 -14.91 -2.53 5.34
CA THR A 78 -15.33 -3.02 6.66
C THR A 78 -16.77 -2.58 6.97
N ASP A 79 -17.13 -1.34 6.63
CA ASP A 79 -18.48 -0.78 6.82
C ASP A 79 -19.51 -1.41 5.87
N HIS A 80 -19.11 -1.83 4.67
CA HIS A 80 -19.99 -2.57 3.77
C HIS A 80 -20.38 -3.94 4.34
N ASN A 81 -19.48 -4.61 5.06
CA ASN A 81 -19.73 -5.92 5.64
C ASN A 81 -20.66 -5.90 6.86
N THR A 82 -20.72 -4.77 7.60
CA THR A 82 -21.55 -4.61 8.80
C THR A 82 -23.00 -4.20 8.50
N LYS A 83 -23.30 -3.71 7.29
CA LYS A 83 -24.66 -3.30 6.88
C LYS A 83 -25.47 -4.40 6.17
N THR A 84 -24.87 -5.56 5.89
CA THR A 84 -25.54 -6.68 5.17
C THR A 84 -25.93 -7.84 6.10
N LEU A 85 -25.80 -7.68 7.43
CA LEU A 85 -26.31 -8.57 8.47
C LEU A 85 -27.44 -7.89 9.25
#